data_AF-A0A9R0B847-F1
#
_entry.id   AF-A0A9R0B847-F1
#
_cell.length_a   1.000
_cell.length_b   1.000
_cell.length_c   1.000
_cell.angle_alpha   90.00
_cell.angle_beta   90.00
_cell.angle_gamma   90.00
#
_symmetry.space_group_name_H-M   'P 1'
#
loop_
_entity.id
_entity.type
_entity.pdbx_description
1 polymer ?
#
loop_
_entity_poly.entity_id
_entity_poly.type
_entity_poly.pdbx_seq_one_letter_code
_entity_poly.pdbx_strand_id
1 'polypeptide(L)'
;MKTRPCDNMLLVLVLILVQMSRVHSQDPQWPLHTVCDSERITVTYRSCDPLQDIGFTLLPCPERLTDFIKIRLALILRQSIDELYSSYELWLHGQNEPILNRDEPLCLPHFPRFKFCGSRRGG
;
A
#
# COMPACT_ATOMS: atom_id res chain seq x y z
N MET A 1 21.91 53.48 7.90
CA MET A 1 20.87 52.74 7.17
C MET A 1 20.02 51.99 8.19
N LYS A 2 18.74 52.31 8.27
CA LYS A 2 17.82 51.84 9.31
C LYS A 2 17.04 50.66 8.73
N THR A 3 17.43 49.44 9.10
CA THR A 3 16.70 48.22 8.69
C THR A 3 15.28 48.32 9.23
N ARG A 4 14.30 48.27 8.32
CA ARG A 4 12.89 48.39 8.69
C ARG A 4 12.47 47.08 9.38
N PRO A 5 11.83 47.14 10.57
CA PRO A 5 11.44 45.95 11.33
C PRO A 5 10.43 45.05 10.59
N CYS A 6 9.80 45.51 9.51
CA CYS A 6 8.84 44.75 8.72
C CYS A 6 9.46 43.65 7.84
N ASP A 7 10.71 43.81 7.36
CA ASP A 7 11.35 42.80 6.50
C ASP A 7 11.63 41.50 7.26
N ASN A 8 12.04 41.62 8.52
CA ASN A 8 12.28 40.46 9.39
C ASN A 8 10.97 39.73 9.76
N MET A 9 9.87 40.46 9.94
CA MET A 9 8.58 39.85 10.29
C MET A 9 7.99 39.06 9.12
N LEU A 10 8.13 39.57 7.89
CA LEU A 10 7.70 38.87 6.68
C LEU A 10 8.51 37.59 6.45
N LEU A 11 9.83 37.65 6.65
CA LEU A 11 10.71 36.49 6.53
C LEU A 11 10.35 35.38 7.54
N VAL A 12 10.06 35.76 8.79
CA VAL A 12 9.62 34.83 9.84
C VAL A 12 8.27 34.19 9.48
N LEU A 13 7.32 34.97 8.95
CA LEU A 13 6.03 34.44 8.50
C LEU A 13 6.17 33.44 7.34
N VAL A 14 7.03 33.75 6.35
CA VAL A 14 7.32 32.82 5.24
C VAL A 14 7.99 31.55 5.75
N LEU A 15 8.95 31.66 6.68
CA LEU A 15 9.60 30.49 7.29
C LEU A 15 8.60 29.63 8.06
N ILE A 16 7.68 30.21 8.82
CA ILE A 16 6.63 29.47 9.54
C ILE A 16 5.72 28.75 8.53
N LEU A 17 5.26 29.42 7.47
CA LEU A 17 4.42 28.80 6.44
C LEU A 17 5.13 27.64 5.71
N VAL A 18 6.43 27.80 5.42
CA VAL A 18 7.27 26.75 4.81
C VAL A 18 7.52 25.58 5.78
N GLN A 19 7.64 25.84 7.09
CA GLN A 19 7.77 24.75 8.07
C GLN A 19 6.45 24.01 8.31
N MET A 20 5.32 24.70 8.36
CA MET A 20 4.01 24.07 8.52
C MET A 20 3.63 23.17 7.34
N SER A 21 4.00 23.57 6.11
CA SER A 21 3.82 22.75 4.90
C SER A 21 4.72 21.51 4.87
N ARG A 22 5.89 21.54 5.54
CA ARG A 22 6.75 20.35 5.68
C ARG A 22 6.27 19.38 6.75
N VAL A 23 5.65 19.87 7.83
CA VAL A 23 5.10 19.01 8.90
C VAL A 23 3.85 18.24 8.42
N HIS A 24 3.12 18.76 7.42
CA HIS A 24 1.94 18.10 6.85
C HIS A 24 2.24 17.08 5.74
N SER A 25 3.51 16.86 5.39
CA SER A 25 3.91 15.90 4.34
C SER A 25 4.43 14.57 4.90
N GLN A 26 4.10 14.24 6.15
CA GLN A 26 4.11 12.83 6.56
C GLN A 26 2.82 12.22 6.02
N ASP A 27 2.91 11.59 4.85
CA ASP A 27 1.84 10.75 4.33
C ASP A 27 1.32 9.87 5.48
N PRO A 28 0.00 9.77 5.69
CA PRO A 28 -0.56 8.87 6.69
C PRO A 28 -0.13 7.45 6.33
N GLN A 29 0.95 7.00 6.97
CA GLN A 29 1.53 5.72 6.66
C GLN A 29 0.74 4.66 7.42
N TRP A 30 0.04 3.80 6.68
CA TRP A 30 -0.65 2.65 7.27
C TRP A 30 0.32 1.82 8.12
N PRO A 31 -0.15 1.22 9.23
CA PRO A 31 0.71 0.44 10.09
C PRO A 31 1.34 -0.75 9.33
N LEU A 32 2.49 -1.21 9.83
CA LEU A 32 3.07 -2.47 9.36
C LEU A 32 2.34 -3.61 10.09
N HIS A 33 1.72 -4.49 9.33
CA HIS A 33 1.00 -5.64 9.84
C HIS A 33 1.85 -6.90 9.69
N THR A 34 1.71 -7.81 10.65
CA THR A 34 2.23 -9.18 10.52
C THR A 34 1.13 -10.06 9.94
N VAL A 35 1.34 -10.56 8.72
CA VAL A 35 0.41 -11.45 8.03
C VAL A 35 0.42 -12.82 8.70
N CYS A 36 1.62 -13.31 8.99
CA CYS A 36 1.89 -14.48 9.80
C CYS A 36 3.36 -14.48 10.21
N ASP A 37 3.66 -15.23 11.28
CA ASP A 37 5.01 -15.37 11.81
C ASP A 37 5.25 -16.84 12.17
N SER A 38 6.36 -17.40 11.69
CA SER A 38 6.79 -18.78 11.90
C SER A 38 8.29 -18.82 12.17
N GLU A 39 8.85 -19.98 12.51
CA GLU A 39 10.29 -20.10 12.77
C GLU A 39 11.14 -19.83 11.53
N ARG A 40 10.59 -20.05 10.32
CA ARG A 40 11.35 -19.98 9.06
C ARG A 40 10.97 -18.79 8.18
N ILE A 41 9.70 -18.40 8.21
CA ILE A 41 9.16 -17.38 7.32
C ILE A 41 8.28 -16.42 8.12
N THR A 42 8.65 -15.15 8.08
CA THR A 42 7.83 -14.05 8.59
C THR A 42 7.36 -13.22 7.40
N VAL A 43 6.05 -12.99 7.32
CA VAL A 43 5.46 -12.18 6.25
C VAL A 43 4.79 -10.96 6.88
N THR A 44 5.19 -9.78 6.40
CA THR A 44 4.61 -8.50 6.84
C THR A 44 4.11 -7.73 5.63
N TYR A 45 3.13 -6.84 5.83
CA TYR A 45 2.66 -5.94 4.78
C TYR A 45 2.31 -4.56 5.34
N ARG A 46 2.33 -3.58 4.44
CA ARG A 46 1.82 -2.24 4.67
C ARG A 46 1.06 -1.81 3.42
N SER A 47 -0.17 -1.31 3.58
CA SER A 47 -0.93 -0.80 2.43
C SER A 47 -0.23 0.42 1.82
N CYS A 48 -0.16 0.44 0.49
CA CYS A 48 0.32 1.59 -0.29
C CYS A 48 -0.83 2.42 -0.87
N ASP A 49 -2.09 2.03 -0.63
CA ASP A 49 -3.26 2.84 -1.04
C ASP A 49 -3.40 4.01 -0.06
N PRO A 50 -3.30 5.28 -0.50
CA PRO A 50 -3.40 6.43 0.40
C PRO A 50 -4.78 6.58 1.05
N LEU A 51 -5.81 5.88 0.56
CA LEU A 51 -7.18 6.02 1.03
C LEU A 51 -7.60 4.97 2.06
N GLN A 52 -6.98 3.79 2.08
CA GLN A 52 -7.39 2.72 3.00
C GLN A 52 -6.31 1.67 3.27
N ASP A 53 -6.43 1.08 4.45
CA ASP A 53 -5.78 -0.18 4.78
C ASP A 53 -6.66 -1.38 4.37
N ILE A 54 -6.07 -2.57 4.41
CA ILE A 54 -6.76 -3.84 4.16
C ILE A 54 -6.48 -4.81 5.31
N GLY A 55 -7.31 -5.84 5.46
CA GLY A 55 -7.02 -6.98 6.33
C GLY A 55 -6.54 -8.16 5.51
N PHE A 56 -5.34 -8.67 5.78
CA PHE A 56 -4.73 -9.79 5.06
C PHE A 56 -4.05 -10.78 6.01
N THR A 57 -4.28 -12.08 5.81
CA THR A 57 -3.71 -13.16 6.65
C THR A 57 -3.47 -14.42 5.83
N LEU A 58 -2.41 -15.17 6.19
CA LEU A 58 -2.09 -16.49 5.64
C LEU A 58 -2.30 -17.58 6.70
N LEU A 59 -3.03 -18.64 6.34
CA LEU A 59 -3.36 -19.73 7.24
C LEU A 59 -3.19 -21.10 6.55
N PRO A 60 -2.33 -22.01 7.08
CA PRO A 60 -1.31 -21.76 8.11
C PRO A 60 -0.21 -20.81 7.61
N CYS A 61 0.67 -20.34 8.50
CA CYS A 61 1.89 -19.68 8.06
C CYS A 61 2.78 -20.72 7.36
N PRO A 62 3.32 -20.42 6.16
CA PRO A 62 4.15 -21.38 5.44
C PRO A 62 5.50 -21.56 6.13
N GLU A 63 5.99 -22.80 6.18
CA GLU A 63 7.36 -23.12 6.63
C GLU A 63 8.32 -23.22 5.43
N ARG A 64 7.76 -23.40 4.23
CA ARG A 64 8.44 -23.41 2.93
C ARG A 64 7.60 -22.65 1.92
N LEU A 65 8.27 -22.01 0.95
CA LEU A 65 7.59 -21.24 -0.12
C LEU A 65 6.66 -22.07 -1.02
N THR A 66 6.77 -23.41 -0.97
CA THR A 66 5.94 -24.35 -1.74
C THR A 66 4.72 -24.85 -0.98
N ASP A 67 4.55 -24.45 0.29
CA ASP A 67 3.47 -24.96 1.13
C ASP A 67 2.11 -24.41 0.68
N PHE A 68 1.08 -25.24 0.75
CA PHE A 68 -0.29 -24.82 0.44
C PHE A 68 -0.84 -23.93 1.56
N ILE A 69 -1.11 -22.67 1.22
CA ILE A 69 -1.65 -21.67 2.12
C ILE A 69 -3.09 -21.30 1.73
N LYS A 70 -3.90 -20.92 2.73
CA LYS A 70 -5.17 -20.22 2.50
C LYS A 70 -4.96 -18.75 2.80
N ILE A 71 -5.33 -17.92 1.83
CA ILE A 71 -5.35 -16.47 1.97
C ILE A 71 -6.72 -16.05 2.50
N ARG A 72 -6.73 -15.18 3.51
CA ARG A 72 -7.92 -14.40 3.90
C ARG A 72 -7.64 -12.94 3.62
N LEU A 73 -8.53 -12.31 2.86
CA LEU A 73 -8.44 -10.91 2.46
C LEU A 73 -9.78 -10.22 2.75
N ALA A 74 -9.73 -9.06 3.38
CA ALA A 74 -10.88 -8.22 3.67
C ALA A 74 -10.54 -6.76 3.36
N LEU A 75 -11.33 -6.12 2.51
CA LEU A 75 -11.18 -4.71 2.17
C LEU A 75 -12.52 -4.13 1.72
N ILE A 76 -12.66 -2.81 1.82
CA ILE A 76 -13.79 -2.08 1.25
C ILE A 76 -13.45 -1.76 -0.20
N LEU A 77 -14.37 -2.02 -1.11
CA LEU A 77 -14.16 -1.72 -2.52
C LEU A 77 -14.31 -0.23 -2.78
N ARG A 78 -13.23 0.44 -3.18
CA ARG A 78 -13.28 1.84 -3.59
C ARG A 78 -13.72 2.03 -5.03
N GLN A 79 -13.68 0.97 -5.82
CA GLN A 79 -14.12 0.90 -7.22
C GLN A 79 -14.88 -0.41 -7.46
N SER A 80 -15.73 -0.45 -8.47
CA SER A 80 -16.40 -1.69 -8.89
C SER A 80 -15.39 -2.61 -9.59
N ILE A 81 -15.56 -3.92 -9.45
CA ILE A 81 -14.65 -4.95 -9.98
C ILE A 81 -15.27 -5.62 -11.21
N ASP A 82 -15.68 -4.82 -12.21
CA ASP A 82 -16.11 -5.38 -13.50
C ASP A 82 -14.90 -5.99 -14.25
N GLU A 83 -13.73 -5.37 -14.11
CA GLU A 83 -12.42 -5.89 -14.51
C GLU A 83 -11.41 -5.72 -13.36
N LEU A 84 -10.54 -6.71 -13.16
CA LEU A 84 -9.51 -6.67 -12.14
C LEU A 84 -8.26 -7.42 -12.58
N TYR A 85 -7.12 -6.74 -12.44
CA TYR A 85 -5.81 -7.26 -12.73
C TYR A 85 -4.98 -7.18 -11.46
N SER A 86 -4.15 -8.20 -11.23
CA SER A 86 -3.16 -8.18 -10.16
C SER A 86 -1.77 -8.12 -10.78
N SER A 87 -0.95 -7.20 -10.27
CA SER A 87 0.45 -7.08 -10.63
C SER A 87 1.31 -7.48 -9.43
N TYR A 88 2.36 -8.25 -9.68
CA TYR A 88 3.28 -8.72 -8.66
C TYR A 88 4.72 -8.46 -9.10
N GLU A 89 5.44 -7.72 -8.27
CA GLU A 89 6.86 -7.47 -8.43
C GLU A 89 7.65 -8.02 -7.25
N LEU A 90 8.71 -8.77 -7.53
CA LEU A 90 9.65 -9.24 -6.50
C LEU A 90 10.96 -8.48 -6.61
N TRP A 91 11.28 -7.80 -5.52
CA TRP A 91 12.50 -7.00 -5.38
C TRP A 91 13.44 -7.67 -4.38
N LEU A 92 14.71 -7.78 -4.75
CA LEU A 92 15.78 -8.18 -3.83
C LEU A 92 16.62 -6.96 -3.48
N HIS A 93 17.03 -6.85 -2.22
CA HIS A 93 17.84 -5.74 -1.76
C HIS A 93 19.13 -5.62 -2.58
N GLY A 94 19.43 -4.41 -3.07
CA GLY A 94 20.61 -4.12 -3.86
C GLY A 94 20.45 -4.32 -5.37
N GLN A 95 19.29 -4.74 -5.87
CA GLN A 95 18.98 -4.72 -7.29
C GLN A 95 18.20 -3.46 -7.68
N ASN A 96 18.48 -2.94 -8.88
CA ASN A 96 17.81 -1.76 -9.42
C ASN A 96 16.57 -2.12 -10.27
N GLU A 97 16.37 -3.40 -10.59
CA GLU A 97 15.26 -3.91 -11.37
C GLU A 97 14.63 -5.11 -10.64
N PRO A 98 13.31 -5.37 -10.81
CA PRO A 98 12.65 -6.49 -10.16
C PRO A 98 13.08 -7.81 -10.80
N ILE A 99 13.31 -8.83 -9.96
CA ILE A 99 13.68 -10.18 -10.44
C ILE A 99 12.48 -10.96 -11.01
N LEU A 100 11.27 -10.51 -10.69
CA LEU A 100 10.02 -11.03 -11.22
C LEU A 100 9.06 -9.86 -11.39
N ASN A 101 8.44 -9.77 -12.55
CA ASN A 101 7.30 -8.90 -12.82
C ASN A 101 6.24 -9.72 -13.55
N ARG A 102 5.02 -9.78 -13.00
CA ARG A 102 3.91 -10.56 -13.54
C ARG A 102 2.59 -9.81 -13.36
N ASP A 103 1.87 -9.69 -14.46
CA ASP A 103 0.48 -9.24 -14.47
C ASP A 103 -0.45 -10.41 -14.76
N GLU A 104 -1.53 -10.53 -13.98
CA GLU A 104 -2.51 -11.59 -14.11
C GLU A 104 -3.95 -11.05 -14.02
N PRO A 105 -4.81 -11.34 -15.02
CA PRO A 105 -6.23 -10.98 -14.94
C PRO A 105 -6.96 -11.89 -13.95
N LEU A 106 -7.60 -11.30 -12.95
CA LEU A 106 -8.44 -11.99 -11.97
C LEU A 106 -9.92 -11.95 -12.37
N CYS A 107 -10.38 -10.83 -12.93
CA CYS A 107 -11.74 -10.64 -13.40
C CYS A 107 -11.74 -10.04 -14.80
N LEU A 108 -12.46 -10.70 -15.73
CA LEU A 108 -12.72 -10.22 -17.08
C LEU A 108 -14.20 -10.48 -17.43
N PRO A 109 -14.81 -9.73 -18.35
CA PRO A 109 -16.25 -9.83 -18.65
C PRO A 109 -16.73 -11.23 -19.05
N HIS A 110 -15.83 -12.04 -19.63
CA HIS A 110 -16.14 -13.39 -20.10
C HIS A 110 -15.39 -14.50 -19.33
N PHE A 111 -14.60 -14.13 -18.30
CA PHE A 111 -13.77 -15.08 -17.54
C PHE A 111 -13.60 -14.66 -16.07
N PRO A 112 -14.67 -14.69 -15.25
CA PRO A 112 -14.54 -14.39 -13.82
C PRO A 112 -13.91 -15.59 -13.10
N ARG A 113 -12.61 -15.52 -12.80
CA ARG A 113 -11.91 -16.59 -12.05
C ARG A 113 -12.37 -16.69 -10.60
N PHE A 114 -12.84 -15.58 -10.04
CA PHE A 114 -13.24 -15.47 -8.64
C PHE A 114 -14.70 -15.05 -8.48
N LYS A 115 -15.32 -15.50 -7.39
CA LYS A 115 -16.73 -15.20 -7.09
C LYS A 115 -17.03 -13.72 -6.81
N PHE A 116 -16.01 -12.92 -6.48
CA PHE A 116 -16.16 -11.49 -6.18
C PHE A 116 -16.12 -10.60 -7.44
N CYS A 117 -15.88 -11.17 -8.63
CA CYS A 117 -15.94 -10.40 -9.87
C CYS A 117 -17.37 -9.84 -10.07
N GLY A 118 -17.46 -8.56 -10.43
CA GLY A 118 -18.72 -7.81 -10.55
C GLY A 118 -19.21 -7.13 -9.27
N SER A 119 -18.52 -7.31 -8.13
CA SER A 119 -18.83 -6.57 -6.90
C SER A 119 -18.71 -5.06 -7.12
N ARG A 120 -19.60 -4.30 -6.47
CA ARG A 120 -19.70 -2.84 -6.65
C ARG A 120 -18.88 -2.10 -5.61
N ARG A 121 -18.57 -0.83 -5.92
CA ARG A 121 -17.98 0.10 -4.95
C ARG A 121 -18.81 0.12 -3.65
N GLY A 122 -18.13 0.01 -2.52
CA GLY A 122 -18.70 -0.07 -1.17
C GLY A 122 -18.64 -1.47 -0.57
N GLY A 123 -18.55 -2.51 -1.40
CA GLY A 123 -18.69 -3.91 -0.98
C GLY A 123 -19.99 -4.50 -1.46
#